data_AF-A0A453IC40-F1
#
_entry.id   AF-A0A453IC40-F1
#
_cell.length_a   1.000
_cell.length_b   1.000
_cell.length_c   1.000
_cell.angle_alpha   90.00
_cell.angle_beta   90.00
_cell.angle_gamma   90.00
#
_symmetry.space_group_name_H-M   'P 1'
#
loop_
_entity.id
_entity.type
_entity.pdbx_description
1 polymer ?
#
loop_
_entity_poly.entity_id
_entity_poly.type
_entity_poly.pdbx_seq_one_letter_code
_entity_poly.pdbx_strand_id
1 'polypeptide(L)'
;HYDRVLRKMGCNLSMHRKSERLHFFDLQGFPGGTQGGAIADSLAQLYSAVQRVVETCRAGENAGRFTVMIDDVSLLEVAANGSADDVLDFLHYCVTLTSEMVKLNLPITASTLSSQHIHIFYTLFVSWQNCSLVVLIHEDIYSSEDGVGLLAHLRYIADLVIKAAPLSTGLATDVHGQLSVVNKGMLIEQRPAKGQKVWSFHFKVKENGADFFYPGSRH
;
A
#
# COMPACT_ATOMS: atom_id res chain seq x y z
N HIS A 1 13.39 9.59 5.44
CA HIS A 1 12.09 10.29 5.28
C HIS A 1 11.10 9.94 6.40
N TYR A 2 10.71 8.66 6.57
CA TYR A 2 9.67 8.24 7.53
C TYR A 2 9.93 8.63 8.99
N ASP A 3 11.18 8.59 9.47
CA ASP A 3 11.52 9.03 10.83
C ASP A 3 11.07 10.47 11.13
N ARG A 4 11.14 11.36 10.13
CA ARG A 4 10.71 12.76 10.26
C ARG A 4 9.19 12.87 10.28
N VAL A 5 8.49 12.14 9.41
CA VAL A 5 7.02 12.19 9.28
C VAL A 5 6.36 11.55 10.49
N LEU A 6 6.76 10.33 10.86
CA LEU A 6 6.15 9.58 11.95
C LEU A 6 6.41 10.21 13.32
N ARG A 7 7.54 10.91 13.50
CA ARG A 7 7.79 11.70 14.71
C ARG A 7 6.77 12.82 14.91
N LYS A 8 6.31 13.48 13.82
CA LYS A 8 5.24 14.48 13.91
C LYS A 8 3.90 13.88 14.33
N MET A 9 3.69 12.61 14.02
CA MET A 9 2.52 11.84 14.43
C MET A 9 2.69 11.18 15.82
N GLY A 10 3.74 11.54 16.57
CA GLY A 10 4.02 10.98 17.90
C GLY A 10 4.59 9.56 17.90
N CYS A 11 5.00 9.03 16.74
CA CYS A 11 5.55 7.69 16.59
C CYS A 11 7.08 7.71 16.48
N ASN A 12 7.76 6.91 17.31
CA ASN A 12 9.22 6.79 17.31
C ASN A 12 9.67 5.48 16.65
N LEU A 13 9.98 5.53 15.35
CA LEU A 13 10.42 4.37 14.58
C LEU A 13 11.69 3.71 15.12
N SER A 14 12.60 4.49 15.70
CA SER A 14 13.86 3.94 16.23
C SER A 14 13.62 2.94 17.36
N MET A 15 12.56 3.12 18.16
CA MET A 15 12.16 2.15 19.17
C MET A 15 11.61 0.87 18.54
N HIS A 16 10.77 1.00 17.52
CA HIS A 16 10.18 -0.15 16.81
C HIS A 16 11.21 -0.97 16.02
N ARG A 17 12.25 -0.32 15.48
CA ARG A 17 13.40 -1.00 14.86
C ARG A 17 14.21 -1.80 15.89
N LYS A 18 14.50 -1.19 17.06
CA LYS A 18 15.23 -1.86 18.15
C LYS A 18 14.46 -3.03 18.76
N SER A 19 13.14 -2.96 18.76
CA SER A 19 12.28 -4.03 19.27
C SER A 19 11.94 -5.09 18.20
N GLU A 20 12.57 -5.05 17.02
CA GLU A 20 12.30 -5.97 15.89
C GLU A 20 10.82 -6.01 15.47
N ARG A 21 10.11 -4.90 15.67
CA ARG A 21 8.69 -4.74 15.27
C ARG A 21 8.54 -4.02 13.94
N LEU A 22 9.62 -3.44 13.42
CA LEU A 22 9.68 -2.75 12.13
C LEU A 22 10.98 -3.11 11.43
N HIS A 23 10.85 -3.80 10.30
CA HIS A 23 11.94 -4.06 9.38
C HIS A 23 11.80 -3.12 8.18
N PHE A 24 12.89 -2.45 7.82
CA PHE A 24 12.88 -1.45 6.75
C PHE A 24 13.84 -1.89 5.64
N PHE A 25 13.32 -2.03 4.43
CA PHE A 25 14.10 -2.34 3.23
C PHE A 25 14.20 -1.06 2.40
N ASP A 26 15.41 -0.52 2.27
CA ASP A 26 15.63 0.69 1.48
C ASP A 26 15.87 0.32 0.02
N LEU A 27 14.93 0.69 -0.84
CA LEU A 27 15.01 0.42 -2.27
C LEU A 27 15.84 1.47 -3.03
N GLN A 28 16.20 2.61 -2.42
CA GLN A 28 17.03 3.62 -3.10
C GLN A 28 18.47 3.15 -3.30
N GLY A 29 18.96 2.26 -2.42
CA GLY A 29 20.25 1.59 -2.55
C GLY A 29 20.15 0.20 -3.18
N PHE A 30 19.00 -0.17 -3.74
CA PHE A 30 18.81 -1.48 -4.32
C PHE A 30 19.74 -1.66 -5.52
N PRO A 31 20.55 -2.73 -5.56
CA PRO A 31 21.33 -3.04 -6.74
C PRO A 31 20.33 -3.43 -7.84
N GLY A 32 19.92 -2.48 -8.65
CA GLY A 32 19.28 -2.78 -9.94
C GLY A 32 20.25 -3.59 -10.82
N GLY A 33 19.84 -3.95 -12.03
CA GLY A 33 20.63 -4.75 -12.99
C GLY A 33 21.99 -4.17 -13.43
N THR A 34 22.51 -3.16 -12.74
CA THR A 34 23.78 -2.46 -13.00
C THR A 34 25.04 -3.20 -12.51
N GLN A 35 24.93 -4.29 -11.73
CA GLN A 35 26.10 -5.08 -11.26
C GLN A 35 26.20 -6.52 -11.81
N GLY A 36 25.63 -6.79 -12.99
CA GLY A 36 25.86 -8.05 -13.72
C GLY A 36 25.08 -9.27 -13.23
N GLY A 37 24.18 -9.10 -12.26
CA GLY A 37 23.12 -10.07 -11.93
C GLY A 37 21.81 -9.73 -12.63
N ALA A 38 20.95 -10.71 -12.89
CA ALA A 38 19.64 -10.44 -13.46
C ALA A 38 18.79 -9.64 -12.45
N ILE A 39 17.95 -8.73 -12.95
CA ILE A 39 16.97 -7.99 -12.14
C ILE A 39 16.09 -8.96 -11.35
N ALA A 40 15.69 -10.06 -11.99
CA ALA A 40 14.96 -11.16 -11.36
C ALA A 40 15.70 -11.74 -10.14
N ASP A 41 17.04 -11.90 -10.20
CA ASP A 41 17.83 -12.39 -9.07
C ASP A 41 17.79 -11.41 -7.90
N SER A 42 17.83 -10.10 -8.20
CA SER A 42 17.79 -9.06 -7.17
C SER A 42 16.42 -9.02 -6.49
N LEU A 43 15.33 -9.07 -7.26
CA LEU A 43 13.97 -9.14 -6.73
C LEU A 43 13.73 -10.44 -5.94
N ALA A 44 14.28 -11.57 -6.38
CA ALA A 44 14.24 -12.83 -5.66
C ALA A 44 15.01 -12.77 -4.33
N GLN A 45 16.15 -12.07 -4.29
CA GLN A 45 16.89 -11.82 -3.04
C GLN A 45 16.09 -10.93 -2.09
N LEU A 46 15.45 -9.87 -2.59
CA LEU A 46 14.56 -9.02 -1.80
C LEU A 46 13.42 -9.82 -1.20
N TYR A 47 12.76 -10.63 -2.02
CA TYR A 47 11.71 -11.53 -1.60
C TYR A 47 12.18 -12.50 -0.52
N SER A 48 13.34 -13.15 -0.71
CA SER A 48 13.92 -14.08 0.26
C SER A 48 14.21 -13.40 1.59
N ALA A 49 14.66 -12.13 1.56
CA ALA A 49 14.89 -11.33 2.76
C ALA A 49 13.58 -11.00 3.49
N VAL A 50 12.51 -10.66 2.75
CA VAL A 50 11.16 -10.46 3.30
C VAL A 50 10.64 -11.75 3.91
N GLN A 51 10.70 -12.87 3.18
CA GLN A 51 10.25 -14.18 3.64
C GLN A 51 10.93 -14.58 4.96
N ARG A 52 12.25 -14.43 5.06
CA ARG A 52 12.99 -14.75 6.28
C ARG A 52 12.53 -13.92 7.50
N VAL A 53 12.26 -12.64 7.30
CA VAL A 53 11.71 -11.78 8.36
C VAL A 53 10.33 -12.27 8.77
N VAL A 54 9.47 -12.57 7.78
CA VAL A 54 8.12 -13.08 8.01
C VAL A 54 8.15 -14.40 8.80
N GLU A 55 8.99 -15.35 8.42
CA GLU A 55 9.16 -16.63 9.11
C GLU A 55 9.65 -16.44 10.56
N THR A 56 10.59 -15.52 10.78
CA THR A 56 11.09 -15.19 12.12
C THR A 56 9.98 -14.61 12.99
N CYS A 57 9.17 -13.69 12.44
CA CYS A 57 8.02 -13.13 13.15
C CYS A 57 6.94 -14.19 13.46
N ARG A 58 6.80 -15.23 12.63
CA ARG A 58 5.83 -16.31 12.81
C ARG A 58 6.27 -17.35 13.83
N ALA A 59 7.57 -17.61 13.96
CA ALA A 59 8.12 -18.61 14.87
C ALA A 59 8.14 -18.16 16.34
N GLY A 60 7.93 -16.87 16.62
CA GLY A 60 7.88 -16.34 17.98
C GLY A 60 6.58 -16.71 18.73
N GLU A 61 6.64 -16.73 20.06
CA GLU A 61 5.53 -17.07 20.97
C GLU A 61 4.28 -16.19 20.80
N ASN A 62 4.42 -15.03 20.13
CA ASN A 62 3.33 -14.19 19.67
C ASN A 62 3.30 -14.20 18.14
N ALA A 63 2.57 -15.15 17.54
CA ALA A 63 2.24 -15.16 16.11
C ALA A 63 1.30 -13.98 15.78
N GLY A 64 1.82 -12.75 15.89
CA GLY A 64 1.12 -11.51 15.71
C GLY A 64 0.83 -11.23 14.23
N ARG A 65 -0.12 -10.34 13.99
CA ARG A 65 -0.40 -9.83 12.65
C ARG A 65 0.80 -9.04 12.15
N PHE A 66 1.31 -9.37 10.97
CA PHE A 66 2.37 -8.60 10.32
C PHE A 66 1.82 -7.88 9.08
N THR A 67 2.50 -6.82 8.67
CA THR A 67 2.13 -6.03 7.50
C THR A 67 3.36 -5.76 6.66
N VAL A 68 3.31 -6.16 5.40
CA VAL A 68 4.29 -5.78 4.38
C VAL A 68 3.77 -4.52 3.71
N MET A 69 4.55 -3.45 3.73
CA MET A 69 4.19 -2.18 3.10
C MET A 69 5.21 -1.87 2.00
N ILE A 70 4.71 -1.64 0.79
CA ILE A 70 5.46 -1.20 -0.39
C ILE A 70 4.99 0.23 -0.68
N ASP A 71 5.83 1.22 -0.40
CA ASP A 71 5.41 2.64 -0.43
C ASP A 71 5.38 3.27 -1.82
N ASP A 72 6.19 2.79 -2.74
CA ASP A 72 6.21 3.33 -4.10
C ASP A 72 6.61 2.24 -5.09
N VAL A 73 5.61 1.66 -5.74
CA VAL A 73 5.82 0.63 -6.77
C VAL A 73 6.57 1.20 -7.98
N SER A 74 6.46 2.51 -8.27
CA SER A 74 7.17 3.09 -9.40
C SER A 74 8.69 2.98 -9.24
N LEU A 75 9.19 3.03 -8.00
CA LEU A 75 10.62 2.80 -7.73
C LEU A 75 11.03 1.34 -7.98
N LEU A 76 10.14 0.38 -7.74
CA LEU A 76 10.38 -1.03 -8.08
C LEU A 76 10.41 -1.22 -9.60
N GLU A 77 9.52 -0.56 -10.34
CA GLU A 77 9.51 -0.59 -11.81
C GLU A 77 10.78 0.04 -12.40
N VAL A 78 11.25 1.16 -11.84
CA VAL A 78 12.54 1.76 -12.21
C VAL A 78 13.70 0.80 -11.91
N ALA A 79 13.71 0.16 -10.75
CA ALA A 79 14.71 -0.84 -10.40
C ALA A 79 14.64 -2.09 -11.30
N ALA A 80 13.45 -2.41 -11.79
CA ALA A 80 13.18 -3.45 -12.77
C ALA A 80 13.39 -3.00 -14.23
N ASN A 81 14.05 -1.86 -14.44
CA ASN A 81 14.40 -1.35 -15.76
C ASN A 81 13.17 -1.17 -16.68
N GLY A 82 12.03 -0.80 -16.07
CA GLY A 82 10.74 -0.60 -16.74
C GLY A 82 9.90 -1.87 -16.92
N SER A 83 10.32 -3.01 -16.37
CA SER A 83 9.60 -4.28 -16.54
C SER A 83 8.45 -4.40 -15.55
N ALA A 84 7.22 -4.17 -16.03
CA ALA A 84 6.00 -4.38 -15.23
C ALA A 84 5.80 -5.85 -14.85
N ASP A 85 6.22 -6.79 -15.71
CA ASP A 85 6.09 -8.23 -15.47
C ASP A 85 6.96 -8.68 -14.28
N ASP A 86 8.22 -8.24 -14.20
CA ASP A 86 9.11 -8.56 -13.08
C ASP A 86 8.57 -7.99 -11.75
N VAL A 87 7.97 -6.79 -11.79
CA VAL A 87 7.31 -6.19 -10.63
C VAL A 87 6.07 -6.98 -10.22
N LEU A 88 5.25 -7.39 -11.19
CA LEU A 88 4.06 -8.20 -10.94
C LEU A 88 4.42 -9.56 -10.35
N ASP A 89 5.45 -10.23 -10.86
CA ASP A 89 5.92 -11.51 -10.33
C ASP A 89 6.41 -11.35 -8.89
N PHE A 90 7.19 -10.31 -8.60
CA PHE A 90 7.58 -9.98 -7.22
C PHE A 90 6.37 -9.76 -6.30
N LEU A 91 5.37 -9.00 -6.76
CA LEU A 91 4.15 -8.74 -5.99
C LEU A 91 3.32 -10.03 -5.80
N HIS A 92 3.25 -10.91 -6.80
CA HIS A 92 2.62 -12.23 -6.69
C HIS A 92 3.34 -13.12 -5.68
N TYR A 93 4.68 -13.09 -5.64
CA TYR A 93 5.42 -13.79 -4.60
C TYR A 93 5.08 -13.24 -3.22
N CYS A 94 5.07 -11.91 -3.04
CA CYS A 94 4.64 -11.28 -1.78
C CYS A 94 3.21 -11.67 -1.40
N VAL A 95 2.27 -11.70 -2.35
CA VAL A 95 0.89 -12.16 -2.12
C VAL A 95 0.87 -13.64 -1.73
N THR A 96 1.68 -14.48 -2.36
CA THR A 96 1.75 -15.91 -2.05
C THR A 96 2.25 -16.16 -0.63
N LEU A 97 3.23 -15.38 -0.14
CA LEU A 97 3.62 -15.39 1.27
C LEU A 97 2.46 -15.09 2.22
N THR A 98 1.48 -14.30 1.75
CA THR A 98 0.27 -13.99 2.53
C THR A 98 -0.84 -15.05 2.40
N SER A 99 -0.81 -15.88 1.35
CA SER A 99 -1.93 -16.73 0.91
C SER A 99 -1.94 -18.16 1.49
N GLU A 100 -0.86 -18.61 2.14
CA GLU A 100 -0.75 -20.02 2.56
C GLU A 100 -1.76 -20.51 3.62
N MET A 101 -2.59 -19.66 4.26
CA MET A 101 -3.61 -20.15 5.19
C MET A 101 -4.84 -19.22 5.29
N VAL A 102 -5.97 -19.71 4.72
CA VAL A 102 -7.40 -19.57 5.09
C VAL A 102 -7.95 -18.16 5.43
N LYS A 103 -9.28 -18.01 5.36
CA LYS A 103 -10.05 -16.76 5.49
C LYS A 103 -10.37 -16.43 6.94
N LEU A 104 -10.30 -15.15 7.34
CA LEU A 104 -11.34 -14.43 8.10
C LEU A 104 -11.00 -12.94 8.25
N ASN A 105 -12.04 -12.14 8.08
CA ASN A 105 -12.10 -10.68 8.16
C ASN A 105 -11.65 -10.12 9.52
N LEU A 106 -11.08 -8.89 9.52
CA LEU A 106 -11.21 -7.85 10.56
C LEU A 106 -10.51 -6.52 10.13
N PRO A 107 -10.90 -5.36 10.70
CA PRO A 107 -10.81 -4.02 10.11
C PRO A 107 -9.42 -3.37 10.23
N ILE A 108 -9.12 -2.37 9.40
CA ILE A 108 -7.84 -1.65 9.40
C ILE A 108 -8.03 -0.15 9.63
N THR A 109 -7.21 0.40 10.52
CA THR A 109 -7.00 1.83 10.81
C THR A 109 -5.98 2.41 9.83
N ALA A 110 -6.30 3.54 9.19
CA ALA A 110 -5.41 4.21 8.24
C ALA A 110 -4.43 5.18 8.94
N SER A 111 -3.13 5.09 8.62
CA SER A 111 -2.16 6.13 8.96
C SER A 111 -0.97 6.13 8.00
N THR A 112 -0.94 7.11 7.08
CA THR A 112 0.24 7.89 6.62
C THR A 112 -0.17 8.77 5.44
N LEU A 113 -0.20 10.10 5.62
CA LEU A 113 -0.18 11.06 4.52
C LEU A 113 0.69 12.26 4.91
N SER A 114 1.80 12.45 4.20
CA SER A 114 2.58 13.68 4.22
C SER A 114 3.35 13.82 2.91
N SER A 115 2.73 14.43 1.91
CA SER A 115 3.44 15.28 0.95
C SER A 115 2.49 16.32 0.37
N GLN A 116 2.98 17.55 0.25
CA GLN A 116 2.27 18.65 -0.40
C GLN A 116 2.40 18.46 -1.92
N HIS A 117 1.35 18.85 -2.65
CA HIS A 117 1.04 18.56 -4.06
C HIS A 117 0.32 17.22 -4.25
N ILE A 118 -1.01 17.30 -4.29
CA ILE A 118 -1.92 16.16 -4.43
C ILE A 118 -1.89 15.69 -5.88
N HIS A 119 -1.01 14.75 -6.14
CA HIS A 119 -1.09 13.82 -7.25
C HIS A 119 -1.67 12.52 -6.71
N ILE A 120 -2.61 11.93 -7.43
CA ILE A 120 -3.59 10.97 -6.91
C ILE A 120 -2.89 9.75 -6.26
N PHE A 121 -3.10 9.54 -4.97
CA PHE A 121 -2.51 8.43 -4.22
C PHE A 121 -3.48 7.25 -4.20
N TYR A 122 -3.01 6.10 -4.66
CA TYR A 122 -3.67 4.81 -4.54
C TYR A 122 -3.01 4.01 -3.44
N THR A 123 -3.80 3.49 -2.52
CA THR A 123 -3.36 2.50 -1.55
C THR A 123 -4.18 1.25 -1.76
N LEU A 124 -3.49 0.21 -2.21
CA LEU A 124 -4.00 -1.13 -2.38
C LEU A 124 -3.76 -1.93 -1.11
N PHE A 125 -4.77 -2.67 -0.65
CA PHE A 125 -4.67 -3.53 0.50
C PHE A 125 -5.15 -4.95 0.16
N VAL A 126 -4.30 -5.92 0.47
CA VAL A 126 -4.55 -7.36 0.33
C VAL A 126 -4.36 -7.99 1.71
N SER A 127 -5.37 -8.69 2.24
CA SER A 127 -5.30 -9.21 3.61
C SER A 127 -5.81 -10.62 3.73
N TRP A 128 -4.99 -11.45 4.36
CA TRP A 128 -5.19 -12.88 4.56
C TRP A 128 -4.70 -13.25 5.97
N GLN A 129 -5.12 -14.41 6.52
CA GLN A 129 -5.04 -14.68 7.98
C GLN A 129 -3.67 -14.34 8.59
N ASN A 130 -3.65 -13.27 9.39
CA ASN A 130 -2.49 -12.70 10.10
C ASN A 130 -1.44 -11.95 9.26
N CYS A 131 -1.68 -11.71 7.97
CA CYS A 131 -0.84 -10.87 7.12
C CYS A 131 -1.64 -9.79 6.40
N SER A 132 -0.99 -8.67 6.09
CA SER A 132 -1.54 -7.65 5.22
C SER A 132 -0.45 -7.10 4.30
N LEU A 133 -0.73 -7.05 3.02
CA LEU A 133 0.12 -6.39 2.03
C LEU A 133 -0.52 -5.06 1.66
N VAL A 134 0.18 -3.98 1.95
CA VAL A 134 -0.19 -2.60 1.59
C VAL A 134 0.73 -2.17 0.47
N VAL A 135 0.16 -1.75 -0.65
CA VAL A 135 0.92 -1.27 -1.81
C VAL A 135 0.45 0.13 -2.15
N LEU A 136 1.36 1.09 -2.16
CA LEU A 136 1.11 2.48 -2.52
C LEU A 136 1.58 2.73 -3.95
N ILE A 137 0.71 3.39 -4.70
CA ILE A 137 0.83 3.61 -6.14
C ILE A 137 0.38 5.04 -6.43
N HIS A 138 1.03 5.67 -7.40
CA HIS A 138 0.67 6.99 -7.90
C HIS A 138 -0.09 6.87 -9.23
N GLU A 139 -1.37 7.27 -9.29
CA GLU A 139 -2.17 7.07 -10.53
C GLU A 139 -1.65 7.88 -11.71
N ASP A 140 -1.08 9.06 -11.45
CA ASP A 140 -0.60 9.95 -12.48
C ASP A 140 0.62 9.40 -13.22
N ILE A 141 1.44 8.57 -12.56
CA ILE A 141 2.54 7.83 -13.21
C ILE A 141 2.01 6.81 -14.22
N TYR A 142 0.88 6.17 -13.91
CA TYR A 142 0.28 5.12 -14.75
C TYR A 142 -0.91 5.61 -15.59
N SER A 143 -0.94 6.92 -15.87
CA SER A 143 -2.01 7.56 -16.64
C SER A 143 -1.88 7.38 -18.17
N SER A 144 -0.71 6.92 -18.65
CA SER A 144 -0.44 6.56 -20.05
C SER A 144 -0.95 5.16 -20.40
N GLU A 145 -1.18 4.89 -21.69
CA GLU A 145 -1.71 3.60 -22.18
C GLU A 145 -0.83 2.39 -21.76
N ASP A 146 0.49 2.57 -21.70
CA ASP A 146 1.45 1.53 -21.28
C ASP A 146 1.40 1.23 -19.76
N GLY A 147 1.06 2.22 -18.93
CA GLY A 147 0.96 2.07 -17.47
C GLY A 147 -0.36 1.43 -16.99
N VAL A 148 -1.36 1.30 -17.86
CA VAL A 148 -2.67 0.76 -17.53
C VAL A 148 -2.59 -0.71 -17.08
N GLY A 149 -1.64 -1.48 -17.61
CA GLY A 149 -1.49 -2.91 -17.34
C GLY A 149 -1.24 -3.23 -15.86
N LEU A 150 -0.18 -2.66 -15.29
CA LEU A 150 0.20 -2.85 -13.88
C LEU A 150 -0.90 -2.38 -12.93
N LEU A 151 -1.44 -1.18 -13.16
CA LEU A 151 -2.50 -0.59 -12.34
C LEU A 151 -3.80 -1.41 -12.40
N ALA A 152 -4.20 -1.88 -13.58
CA ALA A 152 -5.39 -2.71 -13.74
C ALA A 152 -5.22 -4.06 -13.04
N HIS A 153 -4.05 -4.70 -13.18
CA HIS A 153 -3.76 -5.98 -12.52
C HIS A 153 -3.74 -5.85 -11.00
N LEU A 154 -3.13 -4.78 -10.48
CA LEU A 154 -3.11 -4.50 -9.04
C LEU A 154 -4.50 -4.27 -8.45
N ARG A 155 -5.35 -3.53 -9.18
CA ARG A 155 -6.77 -3.37 -8.82
C ARG A 155 -7.52 -4.70 -8.88
N TYR A 156 -7.17 -5.58 -9.83
CA TYR A 156 -7.79 -6.89 -9.95
C TYR A 156 -7.45 -7.78 -8.75
N ILE A 157 -6.20 -7.86 -8.29
CA ILE A 157 -5.82 -8.72 -7.17
C ILE A 157 -6.23 -8.15 -5.79
N ALA A 158 -6.65 -6.88 -5.74
CA ALA A 158 -7.08 -6.18 -4.53
C ALA A 158 -8.29 -6.80 -3.83
N ASP A 159 -8.23 -6.88 -2.50
CA ASP A 159 -9.43 -7.03 -1.66
C ASP A 159 -10.06 -5.66 -1.37
N LEU A 160 -9.21 -4.64 -1.17
CA LEU A 160 -9.61 -3.28 -0.82
C LEU A 160 -8.74 -2.27 -1.56
N VAL A 161 -9.37 -1.30 -2.21
CA VAL A 161 -8.71 -0.17 -2.87
C VAL A 161 -9.13 1.11 -2.16
N ILE A 162 -8.15 1.87 -1.71
CA ILE A 162 -8.31 3.19 -1.13
C ILE A 162 -7.71 4.21 -2.11
N LYS A 163 -8.51 5.17 -2.54
CA LYS A 163 -8.09 6.25 -3.45
C LYS A 163 -8.16 7.58 -2.71
N ALA A 164 -7.04 8.30 -2.63
CA ALA A 164 -7.01 9.70 -2.20
C ALA A 164 -6.80 10.60 -3.41
N ALA A 165 -7.72 11.53 -3.63
CA ALA A 165 -7.73 12.44 -4.76
C ALA A 165 -8.02 13.88 -4.32
N PRO A 166 -7.59 14.90 -5.10
CA PRO A 166 -7.98 16.28 -4.83
C PRO A 166 -9.47 16.46 -5.14
N LEU A 167 -10.07 17.54 -4.61
CA LEU A 167 -11.45 17.89 -4.96
C LEU A 167 -11.52 18.41 -6.41
N SER A 168 -12.49 17.93 -7.18
CA SER A 168 -12.75 18.41 -8.54
C SER A 168 -13.23 19.86 -8.58
N THR A 169 -13.75 20.38 -7.47
CA THR A 169 -14.26 21.75 -7.32
C THR A 169 -13.19 22.79 -7.02
N GLY A 170 -11.91 22.40 -6.93
CA GLY A 170 -10.79 23.30 -6.61
C GLY A 170 -10.35 23.26 -5.15
N LEU A 171 -9.50 24.21 -4.75
CA LEU A 171 -8.89 24.29 -3.42
C LEU A 171 -9.88 24.82 -2.38
N ALA A 172 -10.06 24.09 -1.28
CA ALA A 172 -10.78 24.56 -0.10
C ALA A 172 -9.82 24.67 1.09
N THR A 173 -10.01 25.69 1.95
CA THR A 173 -9.22 25.89 3.17
C THR A 173 -9.39 24.76 4.18
N ASP A 174 -10.57 24.14 4.17
CA ASP A 174 -10.98 23.17 5.18
C ASP A 174 -11.11 21.74 4.65
N VAL A 175 -10.93 21.55 3.34
CA VAL A 175 -10.96 20.24 2.71
C VAL A 175 -9.80 20.13 1.74
N HIS A 176 -8.86 19.23 2.05
CA HIS A 176 -7.68 19.01 1.21
C HIS A 176 -7.96 18.01 0.10
N GLY A 177 -8.91 17.10 0.28
CA GLY A 177 -9.30 16.16 -0.79
C GLY A 177 -10.42 15.22 -0.39
N GLN A 178 -10.59 14.19 -1.22
CA GLN A 178 -11.55 13.11 -1.05
C GLN A 178 -10.83 11.77 -0.97
N LEU A 179 -11.28 10.93 -0.04
CA LEU A 179 -10.86 9.54 0.12
C LEU A 179 -12.04 8.63 -0.28
N SER A 180 -11.82 7.73 -1.23
CA SER A 180 -12.79 6.73 -1.66
C SER A 180 -12.30 5.33 -1.31
N VAL A 181 -13.16 4.50 -0.75
CA VAL A 181 -12.84 3.13 -0.33
C VAL A 181 -13.75 2.16 -1.08
N VAL A 182 -13.14 1.19 -1.76
CA VAL A 182 -13.80 0.21 -2.62
C VAL A 182 -13.36 -1.20 -2.20
N ASN A 183 -14.32 -2.07 -1.85
CA ASN A 183 -14.05 -3.45 -1.43
C ASN A 183 -14.55 -4.46 -2.49
N LYS A 184 -13.71 -5.41 -2.88
CA LYS A 184 -14.00 -6.46 -3.89
C LYS A 184 -14.85 -7.61 -3.36
N GLY A 185 -14.86 -7.86 -2.04
CA GLY A 185 -15.63 -8.91 -1.35
C GLY A 185 -17.15 -8.83 -1.46
N MET A 186 -17.70 -7.84 -2.17
CA MET A 186 -19.13 -7.74 -2.52
C MET A 186 -19.50 -8.41 -3.86
N LEU A 187 -18.56 -9.09 -4.53
CA LEU A 187 -18.77 -9.70 -5.85
C LEU A 187 -19.15 -11.19 -5.84
N ILE A 188 -19.12 -11.87 -4.69
CA ILE A 188 -19.28 -13.35 -4.62
C ILE A 188 -20.72 -13.78 -4.25
N GLU A 189 -21.60 -12.88 -3.80
CA GLU A 189 -23.01 -13.23 -3.67
C GLU A 189 -23.74 -13.02 -5.00
N GLN A 190 -24.08 -14.14 -5.63
CA GLN A 190 -24.94 -14.26 -6.79
C GLN A 190 -26.32 -13.60 -6.54
N ARG A 191 -26.39 -12.29 -6.80
CA ARG A 191 -27.60 -11.51 -7.09
C ARG A 191 -27.14 -10.18 -7.69
N PRO A 192 -27.70 -9.70 -8.81
CA PRO A 192 -27.47 -8.34 -9.26
C PRO A 192 -28.23 -7.39 -8.32
N ALA A 193 -27.68 -7.13 -7.15
CA ALA A 193 -28.28 -6.29 -6.14
C ALA A 193 -27.42 -5.04 -5.93
N LYS A 194 -27.87 -3.93 -6.50
CA LYS A 194 -27.60 -2.54 -6.08
C LYS A 194 -26.18 -2.24 -5.58
N GLY A 195 -25.35 -1.77 -6.51
CA GLY A 195 -24.29 -0.78 -6.24
C GLY A 195 -23.07 -1.33 -5.51
N GLN A 196 -21.93 -1.31 -6.20
CA GLN A 196 -20.61 -1.30 -5.57
C GLN A 196 -20.62 -0.24 -4.45
N LYS A 197 -20.55 -0.66 -3.18
CA LYS A 197 -20.61 0.28 -2.05
C LYS A 197 -19.27 1.02 -1.96
N VAL A 198 -19.19 2.13 -2.67
CA VAL A 198 -18.08 3.08 -2.56
C VAL A 198 -18.32 3.94 -1.34
N TRP A 199 -17.48 3.82 -0.32
CA TRP A 199 -17.49 4.77 0.79
C TRP A 199 -16.67 5.98 0.39
N SER A 200 -17.20 7.18 0.65
CA SER A 200 -16.54 8.42 0.30
C SER A 200 -16.47 9.35 1.50
N PHE A 201 -15.28 9.89 1.73
CA PHE A 201 -14.95 10.80 2.81
C PHE A 201 -14.22 12.01 2.25
N HIS A 202 -14.42 13.17 2.84
CA HIS A 202 -13.50 14.29 2.71
C HIS A 202 -12.39 14.15 3.75
N PHE A 203 -11.19 14.65 3.43
CA PHE A 203 -10.09 14.67 4.38
C PHE A 203 -9.45 16.05 4.52
N LYS A 204 -9.00 16.34 5.74
CA LYS A 204 -8.20 17.53 6.08
C LYS A 204 -6.90 17.08 6.77
N VAL A 205 -5.79 17.17 6.05
CA VAL A 205 -4.43 17.02 6.60
C VAL A 205 -4.17 18.08 7.67
N LYS A 206 -3.65 17.66 8.81
CA LYS A 206 -3.19 18.46 9.95
C LYS A 206 -1.68 18.30 10.12
N GLU A 207 -1.09 19.06 11.04
CA GLU A 207 0.34 18.95 11.35
C GLU A 207 0.76 17.56 11.85
N ASN A 208 -0.13 16.88 12.58
CA ASN A 208 0.13 15.59 13.25
C ASN A 208 -0.76 14.43 12.76
N GLY A 209 -1.45 14.58 11.62
CA GLY A 209 -2.33 13.52 11.11
C GLY A 209 -3.30 14.02 10.04
N ALA A 210 -4.44 13.33 9.90
CA ALA A 210 -5.52 13.73 9.01
C ALA A 210 -6.88 13.43 9.64
N ASP A 211 -7.83 14.33 9.47
CA ASP A 211 -9.24 14.09 9.79
C ASP A 211 -9.98 13.58 8.56
N PHE A 212 -10.95 12.69 8.79
CA PHE A 212 -11.85 12.16 7.75
C PHE A 212 -13.31 12.40 8.16
N PHE A 213 -14.11 12.89 7.24
CA PHE A 213 -15.51 13.26 7.50
C PHE A 213 -16.38 13.04 6.27
N TYR A 214 -17.69 12.89 6.46
CA TYR A 214 -18.62 12.68 5.35
C TYR A 214 -18.81 13.98 4.54
N PRO A 215 -18.92 13.91 3.20
CA PRO A 215 -19.26 15.08 2.40
C PRO A 215 -20.57 15.74 2.88
N GLY A 216 -20.58 17.07 3.00
CA GLY A 216 -21.75 17.83 3.44
C GLY A 216 -21.99 17.87 4.96
N SER A 217 -21.15 17.21 5.76
CA SER A 217 -21.16 17.42 7.21
C SER A 217 -20.59 18.81 7.55
N ARG A 218 -21.29 19.57 8.40
CA ARG A 218 -20.81 20.87 8.90
C ARG A 218 -19.80 20.62 10.02
N HIS A 219 -18.60 21.15 9.84
CA HIS A 219 -17.59 21.27 10.88
C HIS A 219 -17.61 22.67 11.50
#